data_AF-A0AAE0QR56-F1
#
_entry.id   AF-A0AAE0QR56-F1
#
_cell.length_a   1.000
_cell.length_b   1.000
_cell.length_c   1.000
_cell.angle_alpha   90.00
_cell.angle_beta   90.00
_cell.angle_gamma   90.00
#
_symmetry.space_group_name_H-M   'P 1'
#
loop_
_entity.id
_entity.type
_entity.pdbx_description
1 polymer ?
#
loop_
_entity_poly.entity_id
_entity_poly.type
_entity_poly.pdbx_seq_one_letter_code
_entity_poly.pdbx_strand_id
1 'polypeptide(L)'
;MLKNQQPSFDSSKSCQSKQTQNRKYQDVMKHQFTYRPLVRRSKPVLKQVKTWPAGAISALQDCFECTDWNRFREAATNGNSMNLEVYTTSVTSYIGKCIDDVTVSKTITTRSNQKLWMTAEVRALLKLRDSAFRAGDKEALRTARAKLSRAIKGVKRTHAQRIHGHFQDSGDFWRIWQGIQAITNYKTTPSACDSDTSPPRCAE
;
A
#
# COMPACT_ATOMS: atom_id res chain seq x y z
N MET A 1 -5.10 -4.42 77.10
CA MET A 1 -6.28 -4.69 76.26
C MET A 1 -6.34 -3.68 75.14
N LEU A 2 -6.22 -4.14 73.89
CA LEU A 2 -6.09 -3.31 72.69
C LEU A 2 -7.46 -2.74 72.28
N LYS A 3 -7.55 -1.41 72.16
CA LYS A 3 -8.68 -0.72 71.55
C LYS A 3 -8.54 -0.84 70.03
N ASN A 4 -9.44 -1.58 69.39
CA ASN A 4 -9.59 -1.60 67.94
C ASN A 4 -10.59 -0.51 67.52
N GLN A 5 -10.12 0.44 66.72
CA GLN A 5 -10.91 1.51 66.13
C GLN A 5 -11.13 1.17 64.65
N GLN A 6 -12.37 0.83 64.28
CA GLN A 6 -12.74 0.65 62.86
C GLN A 6 -12.86 2.03 62.19
N PRO A 7 -12.27 2.24 60.99
CA PRO A 7 -12.42 3.48 60.24
C PRO A 7 -13.83 3.54 59.63
N SER A 8 -14.52 4.67 59.83
CA SER A 8 -15.80 4.95 59.19
C SER A 8 -15.61 5.05 57.67
N PHE A 9 -16.27 4.15 56.94
CA PHE A 9 -16.25 4.15 55.48
C PHE A 9 -17.20 5.24 54.97
N ASP A 10 -16.64 6.38 54.57
CA ASP A 10 -17.39 7.55 54.09
C ASP A 10 -17.93 7.29 52.66
N SER A 11 -19.13 6.72 52.61
CA SER A 11 -19.89 6.39 51.39
C SER A 11 -20.09 7.60 50.45
N SER A 12 -20.03 8.82 51.01
CA SER A 12 -20.19 10.07 50.27
C SER A 12 -19.05 10.32 49.27
N LYS A 13 -17.81 9.96 49.63
CA LYS A 13 -16.63 10.08 48.74
C LYS A 13 -16.68 9.12 47.55
N SER A 14 -17.22 7.92 47.75
CA SER A 14 -17.41 6.94 46.68
C SER A 14 -18.47 7.39 45.67
N CYS A 15 -19.56 7.99 46.15
CA CYS A 15 -20.64 8.47 45.29
C CYS A 15 -20.18 9.69 44.45
N GLN A 16 -19.49 10.65 45.06
CA GLN A 16 -18.93 11.81 44.35
C GLN A 16 -17.85 11.44 43.33
N SER A 17 -17.00 10.47 43.64
CA SER A 17 -15.99 9.93 42.70
C SER A 17 -16.64 9.31 41.47
N LYS A 18 -17.65 8.45 41.65
CA LYS A 18 -18.40 7.81 40.56
C LYS A 18 -19.14 8.83 39.71
N GLN A 19 -19.71 9.88 40.31
CA GLN A 19 -20.44 10.94 39.60
C GLN A 19 -19.51 11.82 38.77
N THR A 20 -18.29 12.06 39.26
CA THR A 20 -17.24 12.81 38.56
C THR A 20 -16.65 12.01 37.40
N GLN A 21 -16.43 10.70 37.56
CA GLN A 21 -16.06 9.80 36.47
C GLN A 21 -17.14 9.79 35.39
N ASN A 22 -18.41 9.67 35.76
CA ASN A 22 -19.53 9.66 34.81
C ASN A 22 -19.63 10.99 34.04
N ARG A 23 -19.42 12.15 34.68
CA ARG A 23 -19.30 13.44 33.98
C ARG A 23 -18.13 13.50 32.99
N LYS A 24 -16.96 12.97 33.37
CA LYS A 24 -15.79 12.90 32.47
C LYS A 24 -16.07 11.99 31.26
N TYR A 25 -16.73 10.85 31.45
CA TYR A 25 -17.12 9.97 30.34
C TYR A 25 -18.15 10.63 29.41
N GLN A 26 -19.12 11.36 29.96
CA GLN A 26 -20.13 12.09 29.19
C GLN A 26 -19.53 13.26 28.40
N ASP A 27 -18.50 13.93 28.94
CA ASP A 27 -17.82 15.04 28.27
C ASP A 27 -16.92 14.56 27.13
N VAL A 28 -16.19 13.46 27.31
CA VAL A 28 -15.42 12.80 26.23
C VAL A 28 -16.35 12.32 25.10
N MET A 29 -17.52 11.77 25.44
CA MET A 29 -18.53 11.36 24.45
C MET A 29 -19.15 12.55 23.70
N LYS A 30 -19.40 13.69 24.35
CA LYS A 30 -19.91 14.90 23.69
C LYS A 30 -18.99 15.45 22.61
N HIS A 31 -17.67 15.28 22.75
CA HIS A 31 -16.68 15.72 21.76
C HIS A 31 -16.52 14.72 20.58
N GLN A 32 -17.07 13.50 20.68
CA GLN A 32 -17.01 12.50 19.61
C GLN A 32 -18.12 12.68 18.56
N PHE A 33 -19.31 13.18 18.95
CA PHE A 33 -20.45 13.36 18.04
C PHE A 33 -20.33 14.55 17.09
N THR A 34 -19.34 15.43 17.28
CA THR A 34 -18.99 16.54 16.37
C THR A 34 -17.79 16.21 15.47
N TYR A 35 -17.37 14.95 15.40
CA TYR A 35 -16.33 14.55 14.45
C TYR A 35 -16.90 14.59 13.02
N ARG A 36 -16.59 15.67 12.30
CA ARG A 36 -16.79 15.75 10.85
C ARG A 36 -15.57 15.11 10.19
N PRO A 37 -15.67 13.92 9.58
CA PRO A 37 -14.51 13.31 8.95
C PRO A 37 -14.08 14.22 7.80
N LEU A 38 -12.92 14.85 7.93
CA LEU A 38 -12.26 15.53 6.81
C LEU A 38 -11.71 14.44 5.90
N VAL A 39 -12.57 13.82 5.09
CA VAL A 39 -12.14 12.92 4.02
C VAL A 39 -11.38 13.78 3.01
N ARG A 40 -10.07 13.94 3.24
CA ARG A 40 -9.16 14.60 2.31
C ARG A 40 -9.07 13.72 1.07
N ARG A 41 -9.88 14.02 0.06
CA ARG A 41 -9.72 13.46 -1.28
C ARG A 41 -8.43 14.03 -1.85
N SER A 42 -7.31 13.35 -1.62
CA SER A 42 -6.08 13.69 -2.34
C SER A 42 -6.30 13.47 -3.83
N LYS A 43 -5.78 14.37 -4.67
CA LYS A 43 -5.88 14.25 -6.12
C LYS A 43 -5.27 12.91 -6.57
N PRO A 44 -5.86 12.22 -7.56
CA PRO A 44 -5.24 11.04 -8.15
C PRO A 44 -3.83 11.37 -8.62
N VAL A 45 -2.87 10.50 -8.29
CA VAL A 45 -1.48 10.66 -8.70
C VAL A 45 -1.28 9.86 -9.98
N LEU A 46 -0.84 10.54 -11.04
CA LEU A 46 -0.40 9.89 -12.27
C LEU A 46 1.02 9.37 -12.05
N LYS A 47 1.21 8.07 -12.24
CA LYS A 47 2.53 7.44 -12.21
C LYS A 47 2.82 6.86 -13.59
N GLN A 48 3.97 7.20 -14.17
CA GLN A 48 4.48 6.45 -15.30
C GLN A 48 5.14 5.17 -14.80
N VAL A 49 4.82 4.06 -15.44
CA VAL A 49 5.42 2.76 -15.16
C VAL A 49 5.88 2.16 -16.48
N LYS A 50 7.17 1.79 -16.56
CA LYS A 50 7.70 1.00 -17.68
C LYS A 50 7.15 -0.41 -17.60
N THR A 51 6.54 -0.89 -18.67
CA THR A 51 5.97 -2.25 -18.75
C THR A 51 6.49 -2.95 -19.99
N TRP A 52 6.78 -4.23 -19.86
CA TRP A 52 7.14 -5.11 -20.97
C TRP A 52 5.89 -5.49 -21.77
N PRO A 53 5.77 -5.09 -23.05
CA PRO A 53 4.65 -5.52 -23.89
C PRO A 53 4.75 -7.02 -24.27
N ALA A 54 3.69 -7.55 -24.90
CA ALA A 54 3.77 -8.89 -25.47
C ALA A 54 4.80 -8.91 -26.61
N GLY A 55 5.64 -9.95 -26.67
CA GLY A 55 6.73 -10.05 -27.65
C GLY A 55 8.00 -9.26 -27.29
N ALA A 56 8.00 -8.53 -26.17
CA ALA A 56 9.15 -7.75 -25.73
C ALA A 56 10.40 -8.62 -25.47
N ILE A 57 10.21 -9.81 -24.91
CA ILE A 57 11.30 -10.75 -24.66
C ILE A 57 11.92 -11.22 -25.98
N SER A 58 11.08 -11.57 -26.97
CA SER A 58 11.55 -11.99 -28.30
C SER A 58 12.30 -10.86 -29.00
N ALA A 59 11.76 -9.64 -29.00
CA ALA A 59 12.45 -8.48 -29.59
C ALA A 59 13.80 -8.19 -28.91
N LEU A 60 13.91 -8.42 -27.59
CA LEU A 60 15.16 -8.27 -26.86
C LEU A 60 16.17 -9.36 -27.22
N GLN A 61 15.71 -10.61 -27.37
CA GLN A 61 16.53 -11.72 -27.86
C GLN A 61 17.07 -11.42 -29.26
N ASP A 62 16.21 -10.98 -30.17
CA ASP A 62 16.59 -10.58 -31.53
C ASP A 62 17.62 -9.41 -31.51
N CYS A 63 17.45 -8.42 -30.61
CA CYS A 63 18.42 -7.32 -30.40
C CYS A 63 19.82 -7.89 -30.14
N PHE A 64 19.91 -8.84 -29.21
CA PHE A 64 21.19 -9.41 -28.75
C PHE A 64 21.81 -10.39 -29.74
N GLU A 65 21.00 -11.16 -30.46
CA GLU A 65 21.48 -12.06 -31.52
C GLU A 65 22.04 -11.29 -32.72
N CYS A 66 21.44 -10.14 -33.05
CA CYS A 66 21.91 -9.29 -34.14
C CYS A 66 23.08 -8.37 -33.74
N THR A 67 23.47 -8.35 -32.46
CA THR A 67 24.54 -7.46 -31.97
C THR A 67 25.90 -8.09 -32.19
N ASP A 68 26.78 -7.37 -32.89
CA ASP A 68 28.20 -7.72 -32.95
C ASP A 68 28.92 -7.26 -31.68
N TRP A 69 29.12 -8.19 -30.76
CA TRP A 69 29.81 -7.96 -29.48
C TRP A 69 31.30 -7.64 -29.64
N ASN A 70 31.93 -8.03 -30.76
CA ASN A 70 33.35 -7.76 -30.99
C ASN A 70 33.60 -6.27 -31.19
N ARG A 71 32.63 -5.54 -31.72
CA ARG A 71 32.72 -4.09 -31.91
C ARG A 71 32.94 -3.33 -30.59
N PHE A 72 32.33 -3.79 -29.49
CA PHE A 72 32.56 -3.21 -28.17
C PHE A 72 33.96 -3.49 -27.64
N ARG A 73 34.49 -4.69 -27.93
CA ARG A 73 35.85 -5.09 -27.56
C ARG A 73 36.89 -4.27 -28.31
N GLU A 74 36.72 -4.11 -29.62
CA GLU A 74 37.60 -3.30 -30.46
C GLU A 74 37.59 -1.83 -30.04
N ALA A 75 36.40 -1.25 -29.79
CA ALA A 75 36.28 0.13 -29.35
C ALA A 75 36.91 0.41 -27.97
N ALA A 76 37.00 -0.61 -27.11
CA ALA A 76 37.62 -0.51 -25.79
C ALA A 76 39.11 -0.86 -25.79
N THR A 77 39.66 -1.33 -26.92
CA THR A 77 41.06 -1.77 -27.01
C THR A 77 41.92 -0.64 -27.56
N ASN A 78 42.87 -0.17 -26.75
CA ASN A 78 43.85 0.84 -27.14
C ASN A 78 45.21 0.16 -27.30
N GLY A 79 45.56 -0.24 -28.53
CA GLY A 79 46.78 -0.98 -28.80
C GLY A 79 46.70 -2.41 -28.24
N ASN A 80 47.57 -2.76 -27.29
CA ASN A 80 47.66 -4.11 -26.73
C ASN A 80 46.92 -4.30 -25.40
N SER A 81 46.26 -3.25 -24.88
CA SER A 81 45.52 -3.30 -23.61
C SER A 81 44.04 -2.96 -23.81
N MET A 82 43.18 -3.79 -23.22
CA MET A 82 41.73 -3.61 -23.21
C MET A 82 41.32 -2.78 -21.99
N ASN A 83 40.64 -1.65 -22.22
CA ASN A 83 40.06 -0.86 -21.15
C ASN A 83 38.74 -1.50 -20.68
N LEU A 84 38.80 -2.21 -19.55
CA LEU A 84 37.66 -2.95 -19.00
C LEU A 84 36.48 -2.03 -18.63
N GLU A 85 36.75 -0.88 -18.01
CA GLU A 85 35.74 0.11 -17.62
C GLU A 85 34.95 0.62 -18.83
N VAL A 86 35.65 0.96 -19.92
CA VAL A 86 35.02 1.44 -21.16
C VAL A 86 34.18 0.33 -21.79
N TYR A 87 34.68 -0.91 -21.80
CA TYR A 87 33.94 -2.06 -22.32
C TYR A 87 32.66 -2.33 -21.50
N THR A 88 32.76 -2.44 -20.17
CA THR A 88 31.62 -2.74 -19.30
C THR A 88 30.58 -1.63 -19.34
N THR A 89 31.01 -0.37 -19.36
CA THR A 89 30.11 0.78 -19.45
C THR A 89 29.39 0.81 -20.80
N SER A 90 30.11 0.56 -21.89
CA SER A 90 29.52 0.55 -23.25
C SER A 90 28.52 -0.58 -23.43
N VAL A 91 28.85 -1.79 -22.98
CA VAL A 91 27.94 -2.95 -23.02
C VAL A 91 26.71 -2.71 -22.14
N THR A 92 26.90 -2.23 -20.92
CA THR A 92 25.78 -1.95 -20.00
C THR A 92 24.87 -0.85 -20.54
N SER A 93 25.46 0.20 -21.14
CA SER A 93 24.70 1.28 -21.78
C SER A 93 23.89 0.77 -22.97
N TYR A 94 24.48 -0.09 -23.82
CA TYR A 94 23.77 -0.68 -24.96
C TYR A 94 22.62 -1.60 -24.52
N ILE A 95 22.83 -2.46 -23.52
CA ILE A 95 21.77 -3.31 -22.96
C ILE A 95 20.65 -2.43 -22.40
N GLY A 96 20.98 -1.37 -21.67
CA GLY A 96 20.02 -0.39 -21.17
C GLY A 96 19.19 0.23 -22.30
N LYS A 97 19.84 0.55 -23.42
CA LYS A 97 19.17 1.04 -24.63
C LYS A 97 18.22 -0.01 -25.23
N CYS A 98 18.64 -1.25 -25.46
CA CYS A 98 17.73 -2.30 -25.97
C CYS A 98 16.52 -2.48 -25.02
N ILE A 99 16.72 -2.40 -23.69
CA ILE A 99 15.62 -2.47 -22.71
C ILE A 99 14.68 -1.26 -22.87
N ASP A 100 15.22 -0.06 -23.02
CA ASP A 100 14.40 1.14 -23.19
C ASP A 100 13.63 1.17 -24.51
N ASP A 101 14.23 0.68 -25.60
CA ASP A 101 13.59 0.57 -26.91
C ASP A 101 12.43 -0.44 -26.91
N VAL A 102 12.55 -1.51 -26.11
CA VAL A 102 11.55 -2.59 -26.01
C VAL A 102 10.47 -2.28 -24.98
N THR A 103 10.77 -1.48 -23.96
CA THR A 103 9.80 -1.17 -22.90
C THR A 103 8.85 -0.06 -23.30
N VAL A 104 7.59 -0.17 -22.88
CA VAL A 104 6.56 0.86 -23.16
C VAL A 104 6.16 1.53 -21.86
N SER A 105 6.19 2.86 -21.86
CA SER A 105 5.71 3.68 -20.75
C SER A 105 4.18 3.69 -20.71
N LYS A 106 3.62 3.21 -19.61
CA LYS A 106 2.17 3.23 -19.35
C LYS A 106 1.86 4.15 -18.18
N THR A 107 0.91 5.05 -18.38
CA THR A 107 0.43 5.94 -17.33
C THR A 107 -0.65 5.25 -16.51
N ILE A 108 -0.41 5.11 -15.20
CA ILE A 108 -1.33 4.51 -14.25
C ILE A 108 -1.80 5.57 -13.26
N THR A 109 -3.11 5.75 -13.16
CA THR A 109 -3.73 6.66 -12.19
C THR A 109 -3.89 5.94 -10.85
N THR A 110 -3.02 6.26 -9.89
CA THR A 110 -3.12 5.76 -8.51
C THR A 110 -3.99 6.70 -7.69
N ARG A 111 -5.11 6.19 -7.18
CA ARG A 111 -5.98 6.94 -6.26
C ARG A 111 -5.59 6.58 -4.83
N SER A 112 -5.30 7.59 -3.99
CA SER A 112 -4.93 7.41 -2.58
C SER A 112 -6.00 6.67 -1.76
N ASN A 113 -7.26 6.74 -2.17
CA ASN A 113 -8.36 6.01 -1.56
C ASN A 113 -8.63 4.67 -2.24
N GLN A 114 -7.59 3.87 -2.54
CA GLN A 114 -7.83 2.49 -2.96
C GLN A 114 -8.72 1.84 -1.90
N LYS A 115 -9.96 1.55 -2.29
CA LYS A 115 -10.95 1.02 -1.36
C LYS A 115 -10.38 -0.28 -0.82
N LEU A 116 -10.42 -0.49 0.51
CA LEU A 116 -9.81 -1.66 1.16
C LEU A 116 -10.37 -3.00 0.65
N TRP A 117 -11.51 -2.96 -0.06
CA TRP A 117 -12.07 -4.12 -0.75
C TRP A 117 -11.54 -4.37 -2.17
N MET A 118 -10.63 -3.54 -2.71
CA MET A 118 -9.99 -3.72 -4.02
C MET A 118 -8.79 -4.67 -3.94
N THR A 119 -9.08 -5.95 -3.66
CA THR A 119 -8.09 -7.04 -3.62
C THR A 119 -7.66 -7.49 -5.03
N ALA A 120 -6.60 -8.29 -5.12
CA ALA A 120 -6.13 -8.89 -6.38
C ALA A 120 -7.22 -9.74 -7.05
N GLU A 121 -7.99 -10.49 -6.26
CA GLU A 121 -9.13 -11.29 -6.73
C GLU A 121 -10.21 -10.42 -7.39
N VAL A 122 -10.61 -9.32 -6.76
CA VAL A 122 -11.61 -8.39 -7.32
C VAL A 122 -11.09 -7.77 -8.63
N ARG A 123 -9.79 -7.45 -8.70
CA ARG A 123 -9.16 -6.95 -9.95
C ARG A 123 -9.18 -8.01 -11.06
N ALA A 124 -8.93 -9.28 -10.75
CA ALA A 124 -9.01 -10.37 -11.71
C ALA A 124 -10.45 -10.56 -12.24
N LEU A 125 -11.45 -10.51 -11.36
CA LEU A 125 -12.86 -10.59 -11.74
C LEU A 125 -13.33 -9.39 -12.59
N LEU A 126 -12.80 -8.19 -12.33
CA LEU A 126 -13.03 -7.03 -13.20
C LEU A 126 -12.46 -7.26 -14.60
N LYS A 127 -11.23 -7.77 -14.71
CA LYS A 127 -10.62 -8.12 -16.00
C LYS A 127 -11.43 -9.19 -16.75
N LEU A 128 -11.88 -10.22 -16.05
CA LEU A 128 -12.71 -11.29 -16.64
C LEU A 128 -14.05 -10.77 -17.16
N ARG A 129 -14.69 -9.87 -16.42
CA ARG A 129 -15.91 -9.20 -16.88
C ARG A 129 -15.63 -8.36 -18.12
N ASP A 130 -14.54 -7.61 -18.14
CA ASP A 130 -14.18 -6.73 -19.26
C ASP A 130 -13.81 -7.54 -20.51
N SER A 131 -13.17 -8.69 -20.37
CA SER A 131 -12.91 -9.60 -21.48
C SER A 131 -14.21 -10.20 -22.03
N ALA A 132 -15.11 -10.69 -21.16
CA ALA A 132 -16.41 -11.20 -21.58
C ALA A 132 -17.26 -10.13 -22.29
N PHE A 133 -17.22 -8.89 -21.79
CA PHE A 133 -17.90 -7.76 -22.44
C PHE A 133 -17.33 -7.47 -23.83
N ARG A 134 -16.00 -7.45 -23.98
CA ARG A 134 -15.33 -7.24 -25.27
C ARG A 134 -15.59 -8.39 -26.26
N ALA A 135 -15.75 -9.62 -25.76
CA ALA A 135 -16.06 -10.80 -26.57
C ALA A 135 -17.53 -10.88 -27.00
N GLY A 136 -18.43 -10.06 -26.44
CA GLY A 136 -19.87 -10.08 -26.76
C GLY A 136 -20.65 -11.27 -26.17
N ASP A 137 -20.01 -12.12 -25.38
CA ASP A 137 -20.65 -13.28 -24.74
C ASP A 137 -21.52 -12.83 -23.55
N LYS A 138 -22.84 -12.89 -23.76
CA LYS A 138 -23.84 -12.47 -22.77
C LYS A 138 -23.90 -13.38 -21.55
N GLU A 139 -23.70 -14.69 -21.71
CA GLU A 139 -23.76 -15.64 -20.60
C GLU A 139 -22.51 -15.54 -19.74
N ALA A 140 -21.32 -15.54 -20.36
CA ALA A 140 -20.08 -15.32 -19.63
C ALA A 140 -20.08 -13.97 -18.90
N LEU A 141 -20.66 -12.92 -19.50
CA LEU A 141 -20.80 -11.62 -18.86
C LEU A 141 -21.73 -11.67 -17.63
N ARG A 142 -22.87 -12.37 -17.72
CA ARG A 142 -23.80 -12.57 -16.58
C ARG A 142 -23.10 -13.30 -15.44
N THR A 143 -22.40 -14.39 -15.74
CA THR A 143 -21.65 -15.16 -14.75
C THR A 143 -20.53 -14.35 -14.12
N ALA A 144 -19.74 -13.61 -14.92
CA ALA A 144 -18.67 -12.77 -14.42
C ALA A 144 -19.18 -11.65 -13.50
N ARG A 145 -20.32 -11.02 -13.85
CA ARG A 145 -20.99 -10.03 -13.00
C ARG A 145 -21.44 -10.63 -11.66
N ALA A 146 -22.08 -11.81 -11.68
CA ALA A 146 -22.52 -12.49 -10.47
C ALA A 146 -21.34 -12.85 -9.55
N LYS A 147 -20.26 -13.40 -10.11
CA LYS A 147 -19.01 -13.71 -9.39
C LYS A 147 -18.39 -12.44 -8.77
N LEU A 148 -18.27 -11.37 -9.56
CA LEU A 148 -17.75 -10.08 -9.08
C LEU A 148 -18.58 -9.52 -7.92
N SER A 149 -19.91 -9.52 -8.02
CA SER A 149 -20.78 -9.05 -6.95
C SER A 149 -20.63 -9.88 -5.66
N ARG A 150 -20.51 -11.21 -5.78
CA ARG A 150 -20.28 -12.10 -4.63
C ARG A 150 -18.92 -11.83 -3.98
N ALA A 151 -17.85 -11.72 -4.77
CA ALA A 151 -16.52 -11.43 -4.26
C ALA A 151 -16.46 -10.07 -3.55
N ILE A 152 -17.04 -9.01 -4.13
CA ILE A 152 -17.10 -7.68 -3.49
C ILE A 152 -17.87 -7.75 -2.16
N LYS A 153 -19.00 -8.47 -2.12
CA LYS A 153 -19.77 -8.67 -0.88
C LYS A 153 -18.94 -9.41 0.16
N GLY A 154 -18.26 -10.49 -0.23
CA GLY A 154 -17.38 -11.29 0.64
C GLY A 154 -16.26 -10.44 1.24
N VAL A 155 -15.46 -9.80 0.39
CA VAL A 155 -14.33 -8.97 0.81
C VAL A 155 -14.79 -7.82 1.72
N LYS A 156 -15.92 -7.16 1.41
CA LYS A 156 -16.47 -6.12 2.29
C LYS A 156 -16.89 -6.67 3.65
N ARG A 157 -17.51 -7.85 3.71
CA ARG A 157 -17.89 -8.51 4.98
C ARG A 157 -16.65 -8.86 5.79
N THR A 158 -15.66 -9.50 5.19
CA THR A 158 -14.40 -9.86 5.87
C THR A 158 -13.70 -8.62 6.41
N HIS A 159 -13.65 -7.54 5.61
CA HIS A 159 -13.08 -6.28 6.06
C HIS A 159 -13.88 -5.69 7.23
N ALA A 160 -15.21 -5.64 7.14
CA ALA A 160 -16.06 -5.17 8.23
C ALA A 160 -15.88 -6.00 9.49
N GLN A 161 -15.86 -7.33 9.40
CA GLN A 161 -15.61 -8.24 10.53
C GLN A 161 -14.26 -7.97 11.19
N ARG A 162 -13.20 -7.76 10.39
CA ARG A 162 -11.88 -7.40 10.90
C ARG A 162 -11.92 -6.09 11.67
N ILE A 163 -12.58 -5.07 11.13
CA ILE A 163 -12.75 -3.78 11.81
C ILE A 163 -13.55 -3.96 13.11
N HIS A 164 -14.67 -4.66 13.07
CA HIS A 164 -15.48 -4.93 14.26
C HIS A 164 -14.71 -5.69 15.35
N GLY A 165 -13.85 -6.65 14.99
CA GLY A 165 -13.01 -7.39 15.94
C GLY A 165 -12.03 -6.52 16.74
N HIS A 166 -11.67 -5.34 16.24
CA HIS A 166 -10.86 -4.37 17.00
C HIS A 166 -11.64 -3.67 18.12
N PHE A 167 -12.98 -3.66 18.07
CA PHE A 167 -13.85 -2.95 19.00
C PHE A 167 -14.69 -3.87 19.91
N GLN A 168 -14.54 -5.20 19.78
CA GLN A 168 -15.29 -6.16 20.60
C GLN A 168 -14.76 -6.24 22.05
N ASP A 169 -13.46 -6.03 22.25
CA ASP A 169 -12.83 -6.10 23.57
C ASP A 169 -12.60 -4.69 24.12
N SER A 170 -13.50 -4.22 24.99
CA SER A 170 -13.52 -2.84 25.50
C SER A 170 -12.38 -2.50 26.47
N GLY A 171 -11.52 -3.47 26.81
CA GLY A 171 -10.44 -3.32 27.79
C GLY A 171 -9.08 -2.93 27.20
N ASP A 172 -8.87 -3.09 25.88
CA ASP A 172 -7.57 -2.87 25.24
C ASP A 172 -7.58 -1.64 24.33
N PHE A 173 -7.10 -0.52 24.86
CA PHE A 173 -6.95 0.74 24.14
C PHE A 173 -6.08 0.61 22.88
N TRP A 174 -5.08 -0.28 22.87
CA TRP A 174 -4.21 -0.49 21.71
C TRP A 174 -4.98 -1.12 20.56
N ARG A 175 -5.84 -2.10 20.83
CA ARG A 175 -6.69 -2.73 19.80
C ARG A 175 -7.71 -1.76 19.22
N ILE A 176 -8.32 -0.92 20.05
CA ILE A 176 -9.22 0.14 19.59
C ILE A 176 -8.46 1.12 18.68
N TRP A 177 -7.25 1.53 19.08
CA TRP A 177 -6.41 2.42 18.28
C TRP A 177 -6.01 1.78 16.94
N GLN A 178 -5.68 0.49 16.91
CA GLN A 178 -5.45 -0.26 15.66
C GLN A 178 -6.67 -0.25 14.75
N GLY A 179 -7.89 -0.38 15.31
CA GLY A 179 -9.14 -0.27 14.56
C GLY A 179 -9.33 1.12 13.94
N ILE A 180 -9.11 2.18 14.71
CA ILE A 180 -9.15 3.58 14.23
C ILE A 180 -8.11 3.80 13.13
N GLN A 181 -6.89 3.29 13.31
CA GLN A 181 -5.82 3.38 12.33
C GLN A 181 -6.19 2.68 11.02
N ALA A 182 -6.78 1.47 11.10
CA ALA A 182 -7.20 0.69 9.93
C ALA A 182 -8.36 1.32 9.14
N ILE A 183 -9.23 2.10 9.79
CA ILE A 183 -10.32 2.84 9.11
C ILE A 183 -9.79 4.13 8.45
N THR A 184 -8.92 4.83 9.16
CA THR A 184 -8.45 6.17 8.77
C THR A 184 -7.24 6.14 7.84
N ASN A 185 -6.57 4.99 7.70
CA ASN A 185 -5.24 4.86 7.08
C ASN A 185 -4.23 5.85 7.68
N TYR A 186 -4.43 6.24 8.94
CA TYR A 186 -3.57 7.20 9.62
C TYR A 186 -2.22 6.53 9.90
N LYS A 187 -1.14 7.05 9.32
CA LYS A 187 0.23 6.51 9.47
C LYS A 187 0.40 5.03 9.13
N THR A 188 -0.01 4.60 7.96
CA THR A 188 0.67 3.47 7.30
C THR A 188 1.79 4.07 6.47
N THR A 189 2.92 4.41 7.10
CA THR A 189 4.15 4.64 6.34
C THR A 189 4.44 3.36 5.58
N PRO A 190 4.51 3.36 4.24
CA PRO A 190 5.36 2.38 3.59
C PRO A 190 6.77 2.76 4.02
N SER A 191 7.40 1.93 4.84
CA SER A 191 8.85 1.88 4.89
C SER A 191 9.31 1.48 3.49
N ALA A 192 9.46 2.46 2.61
CA ALA A 192 10.35 2.34 1.47
C ALA A 192 11.73 2.63 2.04
N CYS A 193 12.57 1.61 2.07
CA CYS A 193 13.97 1.70 2.39
C CYS A 193 14.62 2.66 1.38
N ASP A 194 14.85 3.91 1.78
CA ASP A 194 15.90 4.76 1.23
C ASP A 194 17.01 4.77 2.29
N SER A 195 17.84 3.74 2.26
CA SER A 195 19.16 3.76 2.89
C SER A 195 20.12 4.45 1.93
N ASP A 196 20.39 5.73 2.17
CA ASP A 196 21.72 6.35 2.14
C ASP A 196 21.61 7.85 1.89
N THR A 197 21.58 8.62 2.99
CA THR A 197 22.22 9.92 3.04
C THR A 197 22.78 10.11 4.44
N SER A 198 24.08 9.85 4.60
CA SER A 198 24.85 10.23 5.80
C SER A 198 24.68 11.72 6.12
N PRO A 199 24.48 12.11 7.39
CA PRO A 199 24.51 13.50 7.80
C PRO A 199 25.95 14.05 7.87
N PRO A 200 26.17 15.36 7.65
CA PRO A 200 27.50 15.96 7.73
C PRO A 200 27.99 15.99 9.18
N ARG A 201 29.27 15.63 9.39
CA ARG A 201 29.97 15.81 10.67
C ARG A 201 30.09 17.30 10.98
N CYS A 202 29.70 17.68 12.19
CA CYS A 202 30.06 18.95 12.79
C CYS A 202 31.58 19.05 12.94
N ALA A 203 32.13 20.21 12.56
CA ALA A 203 33.51 20.58 12.82
C ALA A 203 33.70 21.01 14.29
N GLU A 204 34.82 20.62 14.87
CA GLU A 204 35.53 21.38 15.92
C GLU A 204 36.72 22.08 15.26
#